data_AF-A0A8H3EXC6-F1
#
_entry.id   AF-A0A8H3EXC6-F1
#
_cell.length_a   1.000
_cell.length_b   1.000
_cell.length_c   1.000
_cell.angle_alpha   90.00
_cell.angle_beta   90.00
_cell.angle_gamma   90.00
#
_symmetry.space_group_name_H-M   'P 1'
#
loop_
_entity.id
_entity.type
_entity.pdbx_description
1 polymer ?
#
loop_
_entity_poly.entity_id
_entity_poly.type
_entity_poly.pdbx_seq_one_letter_code
_entity_poly.pdbx_strand_id
1 'polypeptide(L)'
;MDCSSFDIGPYGFLPSQPLQKFENPYYHPWDVLASDFHHLLSGKSFRTVVEQLPCLDTTQLKDVREWQRAYVLLGFFAHGYVWVETPAAERIPPSLSKPFLSICVKLQIAPVATYACLCLWNFRLINQSKSHKDPANLDSLISFTGTRAESWFYVMSVAIEAQGGCLVTELATTLLDPSPHAVNSVLQDLASTLDSMTVTMARMSEHLDPDYFWNVIRMWISGFQNASSKGLPNGIIYEDGTGQDRYQQLAGGSNGQTTLLPFFDLVLGIQHSTENKDFIRDMHEYMPGIHIDFLKTMSQHRSFRDFVTERPHDVGLHQAYNQAVESLKVLRSKHVNLITRYIVIPSRKESSRHGTEVQGTAGTSPMPFLKSMREESEQAKLEAL
;
A
#
# COMPACT_ATOMS: atom_id res chain seq x y z
N MET A 1 -13.66 4.79 -21.53
CA MET A 1 -14.01 4.41 -20.14
C MET A 1 -13.80 5.62 -19.26
N ASP A 2 -14.68 5.84 -18.29
CA ASP A 2 -14.49 6.88 -17.29
C ASP A 2 -13.72 6.30 -16.08
N CYS A 3 -12.41 6.53 -16.02
CA CYS A 3 -11.59 6.05 -14.90
C CYS A 3 -12.00 6.71 -13.57
N SER A 4 -12.65 7.88 -13.59
CA SER A 4 -13.07 8.56 -12.36
C SER A 4 -14.13 7.77 -11.58
N SER A 5 -14.91 6.92 -12.25
CA SER A 5 -15.85 6.01 -11.59
C SER A 5 -15.18 4.95 -10.72
N PHE A 6 -13.85 4.79 -10.85
CA PHE A 6 -13.03 3.88 -10.05
C PHE A 6 -12.16 4.61 -9.00
N ASP A 7 -12.46 5.89 -8.71
CA ASP A 7 -11.63 6.78 -7.88
C ASP A 7 -10.21 6.98 -8.43
N ILE A 8 -10.06 6.91 -9.77
CA ILE A 8 -8.80 7.17 -10.44
C ILE A 8 -8.76 8.62 -10.91
N GLY A 9 -7.84 9.39 -10.34
CA GLY A 9 -7.60 10.80 -10.66
C GLY A 9 -6.34 11.03 -11.50
N PRO A 10 -5.86 12.30 -11.57
CA PRO A 10 -4.64 12.67 -12.32
C PRO A 10 -3.35 11.97 -11.84
N TYR A 11 -3.39 11.39 -10.63
CA TYR A 11 -2.27 10.67 -10.01
C TYR A 11 -2.63 9.20 -9.78
N GLY A 12 -3.49 8.64 -10.63
CA GLY A 12 -3.90 7.23 -10.55
C GLY A 12 -4.77 6.98 -9.33
N PHE A 13 -4.37 6.00 -8.52
CA PHE A 13 -5.07 5.56 -7.30
C PHE A 13 -4.88 6.49 -6.09
N LEU A 14 -4.19 7.62 -6.27
CA LEU A 14 -4.08 8.66 -5.25
C LEU A 14 -5.18 9.72 -5.45
N PRO A 15 -5.84 10.16 -4.36
CA PRO A 15 -6.62 11.38 -4.43
C PRO A 15 -5.69 12.57 -4.68
N SER A 16 -6.19 13.64 -5.32
CA SER A 16 -5.39 14.87 -5.49
C SER A 16 -4.90 15.44 -4.16
N GLN A 17 -5.71 15.32 -3.11
CA GLN A 17 -5.33 15.59 -1.74
C GLN A 17 -6.23 14.80 -0.79
N PRO A 18 -5.67 14.03 0.16
CA PRO A 18 -6.47 13.42 1.21
C PRO A 18 -7.08 14.47 2.14
N LEU A 19 -8.24 14.16 2.72
CA LEU A 19 -8.90 15.05 3.66
C LEU A 19 -8.06 15.21 4.94
N GLN A 20 -7.72 16.45 5.31
CA GLN A 20 -6.82 16.75 6.44
C GLN A 20 -7.52 16.91 7.78
N LYS A 21 -8.82 17.19 7.79
CA LYS A 21 -9.67 17.35 8.98
C LYS A 21 -11.14 17.17 8.59
N PHE A 22 -11.98 16.74 9.51
CA PHE A 22 -13.41 16.72 9.30
C PHE A 22 -13.99 18.13 9.42
N GLU A 23 -14.93 18.48 8.56
CA GLU A 23 -15.71 19.72 8.70
C GLU A 23 -16.87 19.55 9.69
N ASN A 24 -17.43 18.34 9.76
CA ASN A 24 -18.50 18.01 10.69
C ASN A 24 -17.95 17.87 12.13
N PRO A 25 -18.38 18.72 13.08
CA PRO A 25 -17.90 18.68 14.46
C PRO A 25 -18.14 17.35 15.18
N TYR A 26 -19.09 16.54 14.71
CA TYR A 26 -19.34 15.20 15.24
C TYR A 26 -18.08 14.32 15.20
N TYR A 27 -17.22 14.47 14.19
CA TYR A 27 -15.99 13.69 14.01
C TYR A 27 -14.72 14.35 14.56
N HIS A 28 -14.82 15.56 15.14
CA HIS A 28 -13.67 16.23 15.77
C HIS A 28 -12.95 15.42 16.86
N PRO A 29 -13.61 14.54 17.66
CA PRO A 29 -12.89 13.71 18.62
C PRO A 29 -11.77 12.86 17.98
N TRP A 30 -11.97 12.38 16.75
CA TRP A 30 -10.92 11.66 16.01
C TRP A 30 -9.78 12.58 15.57
N ASP A 31 -10.09 13.80 15.10
CA ASP A 31 -9.06 14.78 14.72
C ASP A 31 -8.22 15.23 15.93
N VAL A 32 -8.85 15.44 17.09
CA VAL A 32 -8.16 15.78 18.34
C VAL A 32 -7.24 14.64 18.75
N LEU A 33 -7.72 13.39 18.76
CA LEU A 33 -6.90 12.23 19.08
C LEU A 33 -5.72 12.06 18.11
N ALA A 34 -5.94 12.31 16.82
CA ALA A 34 -4.90 12.25 15.80
C ALA A 34 -3.79 13.28 16.02
N SER A 35 -4.14 14.50 16.48
CA SER A 35 -3.19 15.59 16.66
C SER A 35 -2.13 15.33 17.74
N ASP A 36 -2.47 14.53 18.76
CA ASP A 36 -1.57 14.17 19.88
C ASP A 36 -1.09 12.70 19.80
N PHE A 37 -1.42 12.00 18.72
CA PHE A 37 -1.31 10.54 18.62
C PHE A 37 0.08 10.00 18.99
N HIS A 38 1.14 10.49 18.34
CA HIS A 38 2.50 10.01 18.58
C HIS A 38 3.02 10.35 19.99
N HIS A 39 2.59 11.47 20.58
CA HIS A 39 2.93 11.82 21.96
C HIS A 39 2.25 10.87 22.95
N LEU A 40 0.97 10.54 22.74
CA LEU A 40 0.24 9.56 23.53
C LEU A 40 0.84 8.15 23.45
N LEU A 41 1.34 7.75 22.28
CA LEU A 41 2.06 6.48 22.11
C LEU A 41 3.39 6.49 22.86
N SER A 42 4.18 7.55 22.71
CA SER A 42 5.46 7.68 23.43
C SER A 42 5.27 7.73 24.95
N GLY A 43 4.17 8.33 25.43
CA GLY A 43 3.82 8.41 26.84
C GLY A 43 3.10 7.18 27.39
N LYS A 44 2.76 6.19 26.54
CA LYS A 44 1.96 5.00 26.88
C LYS A 44 0.61 5.33 27.54
N SER A 45 0.02 6.47 27.19
CA SER A 45 -1.29 6.91 27.68
C SER A 45 -2.40 6.71 26.66
N PHE A 46 -2.07 6.25 25.44
CA PHE A 46 -3.02 6.13 24.34
C PHE A 46 -4.23 5.22 24.67
N ARG A 47 -4.02 4.07 25.32
CA ARG A 47 -5.13 3.17 25.72
C ARG A 47 -6.13 3.87 26.64
N THR A 48 -5.64 4.57 27.67
CA THR A 48 -6.46 5.32 28.62
C THR A 48 -7.29 6.42 27.94
N VAL A 49 -6.73 7.11 26.94
CA VAL A 49 -7.48 8.12 26.18
C VAL A 49 -8.55 7.47 25.31
N VAL A 50 -8.24 6.34 24.65
CA VAL A 50 -9.21 5.59 23.82
C VAL A 50 -10.38 5.04 24.64
N GLU A 51 -10.15 4.62 25.88
CA GLU A 51 -11.21 4.16 26.80
C GLU A 51 -12.24 5.25 27.11
N GLN A 52 -11.85 6.52 27.01
CA GLN A 52 -12.71 7.69 27.21
C GLN A 52 -13.26 8.26 25.89
N LEU A 53 -12.82 7.72 24.74
CA LEU A 53 -13.22 8.19 23.43
C LEU A 53 -14.71 7.86 23.18
N PRO A 54 -15.54 8.83 22.76
CA PRO A 54 -16.92 8.54 22.41
C PRO A 54 -16.99 7.56 21.24
N CYS A 55 -17.93 6.62 21.30
CA CYS A 55 -18.21 5.71 20.19
C CYS A 55 -19.05 6.45 19.14
N LEU A 56 -18.37 6.99 18.13
CA LEU A 56 -18.99 7.69 17.00
C LEU A 56 -19.55 6.69 15.97
N ASP A 57 -20.66 7.03 15.35
CA ASP A 57 -21.23 6.29 14.21
C ASP A 57 -20.77 6.87 12.86
N THR A 58 -21.02 6.13 11.78
CA THR A 58 -20.58 6.48 10.42
C THR A 58 -21.68 7.14 9.59
N THR A 59 -22.85 7.41 10.16
CA THR A 59 -24.06 7.83 9.42
C THR A 59 -23.95 9.24 8.85
N GLN A 60 -23.07 10.07 9.39
CA GLN A 60 -22.86 11.45 8.97
C GLN A 60 -21.67 11.63 8.02
N LEU A 61 -20.95 10.56 7.66
CA LEU A 61 -19.93 10.57 6.61
C LEU A 61 -20.63 10.58 5.24
N LYS A 62 -20.41 11.64 4.47
CA LYS A 62 -21.11 11.88 3.19
C LYS A 62 -20.20 11.66 1.99
N ASP A 63 -18.98 12.18 2.05
CA ASP A 63 -18.04 12.12 0.94
C ASP A 63 -17.04 10.97 1.09
N VAL A 64 -16.60 10.40 -0.04
CA VAL A 64 -15.62 9.29 -0.05
C VAL A 64 -14.34 9.66 0.70
N ARG A 65 -13.91 10.94 0.64
CA ARG A 65 -12.70 11.38 1.35
C ARG A 65 -12.88 11.40 2.87
N GLU A 66 -14.10 11.60 3.36
CA GLU A 66 -14.42 11.46 4.79
C GLU A 66 -14.32 10.00 5.23
N TRP A 67 -14.83 9.06 4.41
CA TRP A 67 -14.68 7.62 4.66
C TRP A 67 -13.21 7.17 4.64
N GLN A 68 -12.44 7.63 3.65
CA GLN A 68 -10.99 7.36 3.55
C GLN A 68 -10.22 7.92 4.74
N ARG A 69 -10.51 9.16 5.16
CA ARG A 69 -9.89 9.76 6.36
C ARG A 69 -10.22 8.96 7.61
N ALA A 70 -11.50 8.61 7.80
CA ALA A 70 -11.92 7.84 8.96
C ALA A 70 -11.23 6.47 9.01
N TYR A 71 -11.06 5.81 7.85
CA TYR A 71 -10.28 4.58 7.73
C TYR A 71 -8.82 4.76 8.14
N VAL A 72 -8.17 5.84 7.68
CA VAL A 72 -6.78 6.17 8.05
C VAL A 72 -6.68 6.31 9.57
N LEU A 73 -7.46 7.20 10.17
CA LEU A 73 -7.36 7.49 11.61
C LEU A 73 -7.62 6.24 12.45
N LEU A 74 -8.71 5.50 12.17
CA LEU A 74 -9.06 4.31 12.95
C LEU A 74 -8.09 3.15 12.73
N GLY A 75 -7.49 3.01 11.54
CA GLY A 75 -6.44 2.03 11.29
C GLY A 75 -5.18 2.33 12.11
N PHE A 76 -4.72 3.58 12.13
CA PHE A 76 -3.62 4.00 12.99
C PHE A 76 -3.95 3.83 14.48
N PHE A 77 -5.16 4.21 14.92
CA PHE A 77 -5.59 4.05 16.31
C PHE A 77 -5.68 2.58 16.74
N ALA A 78 -6.20 1.70 15.89
CA ALA A 78 -6.24 0.26 16.16
C ALA A 78 -4.82 -0.29 16.39
N HIS A 79 -3.89 0.00 15.47
CA HIS A 79 -2.49 -0.40 15.61
C HIS A 79 -1.82 0.22 16.85
N GLY A 80 -2.04 1.51 17.09
CA GLY A 80 -1.54 2.21 18.28
C GLY A 80 -2.04 1.55 19.57
N TYR A 81 -3.33 1.25 19.65
CA TYR A 81 -3.96 0.62 20.81
C TYR A 81 -3.39 -0.78 21.08
N VAL A 82 -3.28 -1.60 20.03
CA VAL A 82 -2.75 -2.96 20.12
C VAL A 82 -1.30 -2.94 20.58
N TRP A 83 -0.45 -2.13 19.93
CA TRP A 83 1.00 -2.26 20.04
C TRP A 83 1.70 -1.33 21.04
N VAL A 84 1.03 -0.31 21.59
CA VAL A 84 1.66 0.69 22.47
C VAL A 84 2.31 0.13 23.73
N GLU A 85 1.82 -1.00 24.23
CA GLU A 85 2.29 -1.64 25.45
C GLU A 85 2.45 -3.15 25.27
N THR A 86 3.26 -3.74 26.14
CA THR A 86 3.47 -5.20 26.22
C THR A 86 2.86 -5.72 27.52
N PRO A 87 1.99 -6.75 27.47
CA PRO A 87 1.55 -7.47 26.28
C PRO A 87 0.68 -6.62 25.35
N ALA A 88 0.67 -6.99 24.07
CA ALA A 88 -0.20 -6.36 23.08
C ALA A 88 -1.68 -6.53 23.49
N ALA A 89 -2.52 -5.55 23.18
CA ALA A 89 -3.94 -5.64 23.50
C ALA A 89 -4.64 -6.57 22.52
N GLU A 90 -5.23 -7.64 23.02
CA GLU A 90 -5.99 -8.61 22.24
C GLU A 90 -7.36 -8.05 21.82
N ARG A 91 -7.95 -7.17 22.62
CA ARG A 91 -9.32 -6.66 22.44
C ARG A 91 -9.31 -5.17 22.15
N ILE A 92 -9.86 -4.78 21.00
CA ILE A 92 -9.97 -3.38 20.58
C ILE A 92 -11.36 -2.86 21.01
N PRO A 93 -11.44 -1.72 21.73
CA PRO A 93 -12.66 -1.27 22.35
C PRO A 93 -13.72 -0.80 21.34
N PRO A 94 -15.01 -0.74 21.72
CA PRO A 94 -16.11 -0.43 20.79
C PRO A 94 -16.01 0.97 20.16
N SER A 95 -15.37 1.92 20.85
CA SER A 95 -15.13 3.28 20.36
C SER A 95 -14.29 3.31 19.08
N LEU A 96 -13.41 2.32 18.88
CA LEU A 96 -12.66 2.12 17.64
C LEU A 96 -13.29 1.05 16.75
N SER A 97 -13.65 -0.10 17.33
CA SER A 97 -14.09 -1.29 16.60
C SER A 97 -15.34 -1.06 15.75
N LYS A 98 -16.40 -0.49 16.31
CA LYS A 98 -17.69 -0.33 15.62
C LYS A 98 -17.59 0.57 14.38
N PRO A 99 -17.09 1.83 14.49
CA PRO A 99 -16.96 2.67 13.31
C PRO A 99 -15.97 2.07 12.31
N PHE A 100 -14.86 1.49 12.77
CA PHE A 100 -13.84 0.97 11.86
C PHE A 100 -14.37 -0.18 11.01
N LEU A 101 -15.06 -1.15 11.61
CA LEU A 101 -15.70 -2.25 10.88
C LEU A 101 -16.75 -1.74 9.88
N SER A 102 -17.56 -0.74 10.26
CA SER A 102 -18.55 -0.13 9.36
C SER A 102 -17.89 0.55 8.15
N ILE A 103 -16.78 1.26 8.36
CA ILE A 103 -16.01 1.89 7.29
C ILE A 103 -15.37 0.84 6.38
N CYS A 104 -14.82 -0.24 6.96
CA CYS A 104 -14.22 -1.34 6.20
C CYS A 104 -15.23 -2.03 5.29
N VAL A 105 -16.48 -2.24 5.75
CA VAL A 105 -17.57 -2.74 4.92
C VAL A 105 -17.88 -1.76 3.78
N LYS A 106 -17.97 -0.46 4.06
CA LYS A 106 -18.27 0.57 3.05
C LYS A 106 -17.20 0.66 1.96
N LEU A 107 -15.92 0.61 2.34
CA LEU A 107 -14.77 0.71 1.44
C LEU A 107 -14.35 -0.66 0.87
N GLN A 108 -14.95 -1.75 1.35
CA GLN A 108 -14.64 -3.13 1.00
C GLN A 108 -13.14 -3.43 1.14
N ILE A 109 -12.59 -3.13 2.31
CA ILE A 109 -11.16 -3.27 2.64
C ILE A 109 -11.00 -3.83 4.06
N ALA A 110 -9.96 -4.62 4.30
CA ALA A 110 -9.71 -5.23 5.60
C ALA A 110 -9.55 -4.21 6.76
N PRO A 111 -10.01 -4.55 7.99
CA PRO A 111 -9.90 -3.71 9.18
C PRO A 111 -8.50 -3.81 9.80
N VAL A 112 -7.51 -3.25 9.12
CA VAL A 112 -6.11 -3.16 9.53
C VAL A 112 -5.47 -1.95 8.85
N ALA A 113 -4.34 -1.43 9.32
CA ALA A 113 -3.61 -0.37 8.62
C ALA A 113 -2.95 -0.92 7.32
N THR A 114 -3.75 -0.98 6.25
CA THR A 114 -3.33 -1.39 4.90
C THR A 114 -2.44 -0.34 4.24
N TYR A 115 -1.90 -0.66 3.06
CA TYR A 115 -1.19 0.30 2.21
C TYR A 115 -2.05 1.53 1.85
N ALA A 116 -3.37 1.37 1.68
CA ALA A 116 -4.27 2.51 1.47
C ALA A 116 -4.29 3.46 2.68
N CYS A 117 -4.33 2.89 3.90
CA CYS A 117 -4.25 3.62 5.15
C CYS A 117 -2.88 4.28 5.36
N LEU A 118 -1.79 3.52 5.21
CA LEU A 118 -0.45 3.99 5.52
C LEU A 118 0.11 4.96 4.48
N CYS A 119 -0.29 4.83 3.21
CA CYS A 119 0.27 5.56 2.08
C CYS A 119 -0.80 6.37 1.32
N LEU A 120 -1.73 5.69 0.62
CA LEU A 120 -2.57 6.34 -0.41
C LEU A 120 -3.40 7.52 0.14
N TRP A 121 -3.90 7.38 1.36
CA TRP A 121 -4.77 8.37 2.00
C TRP A 121 -4.09 9.10 3.17
N ASN A 122 -2.78 8.90 3.38
CA ASN A 122 -2.02 9.48 4.49
C ASN A 122 -0.86 10.36 4.01
N PHE A 123 -1.19 11.42 3.26
CA PHE A 123 -0.19 12.39 2.84
C PHE A 123 -0.76 13.80 2.68
N ARG A 124 0.15 14.77 2.66
CA ARG A 124 -0.11 16.15 2.25
C ARG A 124 1.09 16.70 1.47
N LEU A 125 0.82 17.66 0.59
CA LEU A 125 1.86 18.50 0.02
C LEU A 125 2.32 19.54 1.04
N ILE A 126 3.64 19.69 1.19
CA ILE A 126 4.25 20.77 1.97
C ILE A 126 4.07 22.10 1.22
N ASN A 127 4.32 22.10 -0.08
CA ASN A 127 4.03 23.21 -0.98
C ASN A 127 3.07 22.76 -2.09
N GLN A 128 1.89 23.39 -2.13
CA GLN A 128 0.82 23.10 -3.09
C GLN A 128 1.19 23.43 -4.55
N SER A 129 2.21 24.26 -4.78
CA SER A 129 2.69 24.59 -6.14
C SER A 129 3.71 23.59 -6.68
N LYS A 130 4.10 22.58 -5.90
CA LYS A 130 5.11 21.58 -6.25
C LYS A 130 4.47 20.20 -6.47
N SER A 131 5.16 19.35 -7.22
CA SER A 131 4.66 18.05 -7.68
C SER A 131 4.48 17.03 -6.55
N HIS A 132 3.45 16.19 -6.65
CA HIS A 132 3.27 14.96 -5.86
C HIS A 132 4.36 13.91 -6.13
N LYS A 133 5.07 14.03 -7.25
CA LYS A 133 6.13 13.08 -7.67
C LYS A 133 7.44 13.26 -6.91
N ASP A 134 7.61 14.37 -6.19
CA ASP A 134 8.81 14.62 -5.37
C ASP A 134 8.51 14.35 -3.89
N PRO A 135 9.09 13.29 -3.30
CA PRO A 135 8.84 12.99 -1.89
C PRO A 135 9.40 14.02 -0.92
N ALA A 136 10.35 14.87 -1.33
CA ALA A 136 10.81 15.97 -0.49
C ALA A 136 9.71 17.03 -0.27
N ASN A 137 8.68 17.06 -1.14
CA ASN A 137 7.52 17.92 -1.01
C ASN A 137 6.34 17.25 -0.29
N LEU A 138 6.52 16.04 0.23
CA LEU A 138 5.47 15.27 0.88
C LEU A 138 5.74 15.07 2.38
N ASP A 139 4.65 14.98 3.13
CA ASP A 139 4.64 14.62 4.55
C ASP A 139 3.39 13.78 4.87
N SER A 140 3.44 12.92 5.87
CA SER A 140 2.28 12.15 6.31
C SER A 140 1.30 13.00 7.13
N LEU A 141 0.02 12.60 7.14
CA LEU A 141 -1.00 13.27 7.96
C LEU A 141 -0.99 12.78 9.41
N ILE A 142 -0.69 11.50 9.60
CA ILE A 142 -0.53 10.84 10.89
C ILE A 142 0.68 9.89 10.83
N SER A 143 1.31 9.67 11.96
CA SER A 143 2.43 8.73 12.12
C SER A 143 2.48 8.22 13.56
N PHE A 144 3.00 7.01 13.77
CA PHE A 144 3.14 6.38 15.09
C PHE A 144 4.24 7.04 15.93
N THR A 145 5.32 7.49 15.29
CA THR A 145 6.54 7.98 15.96
C THR A 145 6.70 9.49 15.87
N GLY A 146 5.96 10.18 14.98
CA GLY A 146 6.17 11.59 14.69
C GLY A 146 7.49 11.89 13.95
N THR A 147 8.25 10.87 13.54
CA THR A 147 9.58 11.08 12.97
C THR A 147 9.57 11.27 11.47
N ARG A 148 10.55 12.02 10.96
CA ARG A 148 10.78 12.15 9.52
C ARG A 148 11.09 10.80 8.86
N ALA A 149 11.73 9.86 9.56
CA ALA A 149 12.05 8.56 9.00
C ALA A 149 10.79 7.74 8.68
N GLU A 150 9.81 7.75 9.57
CA GLU A 150 8.53 7.08 9.33
C GLU A 150 7.71 7.78 8.23
N SER A 151 7.58 9.11 8.29
CA SER A 151 6.92 9.88 7.23
C SER A 151 7.58 9.61 5.87
N TRP A 152 8.92 9.58 5.80
CA TRP A 152 9.69 9.26 4.60
C TRP A 152 9.36 7.89 4.03
N PHE A 153 9.22 6.88 4.88
CA PHE A 153 8.84 5.53 4.46
C PHE A 153 7.48 5.52 3.73
N TYR A 154 6.48 6.23 4.24
CA TYR A 154 5.16 6.34 3.61
C TYR A 154 5.20 7.17 2.33
N VAL A 155 5.83 8.36 2.36
CA VAL A 155 5.79 9.29 1.21
C VAL A 155 6.67 8.85 0.04
N MET A 156 7.65 7.96 0.25
CA MET A 156 8.32 7.25 -0.87
C MET A 156 7.30 6.52 -1.73
N SER A 157 6.42 5.75 -1.10
CA SER A 157 5.38 5.00 -1.79
C SER A 157 4.41 5.96 -2.50
N VAL A 158 4.00 7.05 -1.84
CA VAL A 158 3.13 8.07 -2.45
C VAL A 158 3.78 8.71 -3.69
N ALA A 159 5.06 9.07 -3.65
CA ALA A 159 5.74 9.65 -4.81
C ALA A 159 5.82 8.67 -5.99
N ILE A 160 6.08 7.38 -5.70
CA ILE A 160 6.10 6.30 -6.69
C ILE A 160 4.71 6.10 -7.31
N GLU A 161 3.67 6.08 -6.48
CA GLU A 161 2.27 6.02 -6.91
C GLU A 161 1.90 7.21 -7.79
N ALA A 162 2.30 8.43 -7.42
CA ALA A 162 2.03 9.62 -8.23
C ALA A 162 2.74 9.63 -9.58
N GLN A 163 3.92 9.00 -9.68
CA GLN A 163 4.66 8.87 -10.93
C GLN A 163 3.94 7.91 -11.88
N GLY A 164 3.69 6.67 -11.44
CA GLY A 164 2.98 5.67 -12.25
C GLY A 164 1.51 6.00 -12.49
N GLY A 165 0.88 6.62 -11.50
CA GLY A 165 -0.53 7.00 -11.51
C GLY A 165 -0.90 7.93 -12.66
N CYS A 166 0.01 8.82 -13.08
CA CYS A 166 -0.21 9.70 -14.23
C CYS A 166 -0.44 8.95 -15.54
N LEU A 167 -0.01 7.68 -15.66
CA LEU A 167 -0.20 6.87 -16.86
C LEU A 167 -1.43 5.96 -16.78
N VAL A 168 -2.08 5.83 -15.62
CA VAL A 168 -3.14 4.81 -15.43
C VAL A 168 -4.29 4.98 -16.41
N THR A 169 -4.77 6.21 -16.58
CA THR A 169 -5.85 6.51 -17.54
C THR A 169 -5.44 6.23 -18.97
N GLU A 170 -4.24 6.64 -19.38
CA GLU A 170 -3.75 6.45 -20.75
C GLU A 170 -3.52 4.97 -21.08
N LEU A 171 -2.93 4.22 -20.15
CA LEU A 171 -2.78 2.77 -20.26
C LEU A 171 -4.14 2.09 -20.39
N ALA A 172 -5.11 2.44 -19.54
CA ALA A 172 -6.45 1.87 -19.58
C ALA A 172 -7.17 2.20 -20.90
N THR A 173 -7.10 3.44 -21.38
CA THR A 173 -7.72 3.82 -22.66
C THR A 173 -7.07 3.11 -23.84
N THR A 174 -5.75 2.96 -23.82
CA THR A 174 -5.01 2.28 -24.88
C THR A 174 -5.26 0.77 -24.87
N LEU A 175 -5.49 0.17 -23.70
CA LEU A 175 -5.89 -1.24 -23.58
C LEU A 175 -7.28 -1.51 -24.20
N LEU A 176 -8.19 -0.55 -24.07
CA LEU A 176 -9.56 -0.64 -24.58
C LEU A 176 -9.65 -0.45 -26.10
N ASP A 177 -8.84 0.45 -26.67
CA ASP A 177 -8.82 0.75 -28.10
C ASP A 177 -7.36 0.83 -28.62
N PRO A 178 -6.69 -0.33 -28.78
CA PRO A 178 -5.27 -0.35 -29.09
C PRO A 178 -5.00 -0.09 -30.57
N SER A 179 -4.09 0.84 -30.86
CA SER A 179 -3.47 1.02 -32.16
C SER A 179 -1.94 0.87 -32.05
N PRO A 180 -1.22 0.47 -33.12
CA PRO A 180 0.24 0.33 -33.06
C PRO A 180 0.95 1.59 -32.56
N HIS A 181 0.50 2.77 -32.99
CA HIS A 181 1.09 4.04 -32.55
C HIS A 181 0.82 4.34 -31.08
N ALA A 182 -0.44 4.19 -30.63
CA ALA A 182 -0.81 4.45 -29.23
C ALA A 182 -0.12 3.47 -28.27
N VAL A 183 -0.10 2.17 -28.61
CA VAL A 183 0.57 1.14 -27.80
C VAL A 183 2.08 1.39 -27.74
N ASN A 184 2.71 1.76 -28.86
CA ASN A 184 4.14 2.08 -28.88
C ASN A 184 4.44 3.29 -27.96
N SER A 185 3.68 4.38 -28.10
CA SER A 185 3.86 5.60 -27.28
C SER A 185 3.73 5.29 -25.79
N VAL A 186 2.62 4.66 -25.38
CA VAL A 186 2.36 4.43 -23.95
C VAL A 186 3.35 3.42 -23.34
N LEU A 187 3.90 2.49 -24.12
CA LEU A 187 4.98 1.60 -23.66
C LEU A 187 6.29 2.35 -23.43
N GLN A 188 6.64 3.33 -24.28
CA GLN A 188 7.82 4.18 -24.07
C GLN A 188 7.66 5.06 -22.82
N ASP A 189 6.46 5.62 -22.62
CA ASP A 189 6.14 6.41 -21.43
C ASP A 189 6.15 5.57 -20.16
N LEU A 190 5.63 4.34 -20.23
CA LEU A 190 5.68 3.37 -19.14
C LEU A 190 7.12 3.01 -18.78
N ALA A 191 7.98 2.71 -19.76
CA ALA A 191 9.40 2.44 -19.51
C ALA A 191 10.08 3.62 -18.79
N SER A 192 9.91 4.83 -19.31
CA SER A 192 10.48 6.06 -18.73
C SER A 192 9.98 6.34 -17.30
N THR A 193 8.70 6.03 -17.05
CA THR A 193 8.08 6.17 -15.74
C THR A 193 8.61 5.14 -14.75
N LEU A 194 8.76 3.88 -15.16
CA LEU A 194 9.34 2.81 -14.34
C LEU A 194 10.80 3.11 -13.97
N ASP A 195 11.58 3.69 -14.89
CA ASP A 195 12.94 4.15 -14.60
C ASP A 195 12.94 5.29 -13.56
N SER A 196 12.03 6.26 -13.70
CA SER A 196 11.84 7.34 -12.72
C SER A 196 11.42 6.85 -11.34
N MET A 197 10.52 5.86 -11.28
CA MET A 197 10.10 5.18 -10.06
C MET A 197 11.30 4.48 -9.41
N THR A 198 12.17 3.86 -10.21
CA THR A 198 13.39 3.18 -9.73
C THR A 198 14.37 4.17 -9.10
N VAL A 199 14.58 5.33 -9.73
CA VAL A 199 15.40 6.42 -9.18
C VAL A 199 14.82 6.91 -7.86
N THR A 200 13.51 7.13 -7.80
CA THR A 200 12.80 7.58 -6.58
C THR A 200 12.92 6.55 -5.46
N MET A 201 12.74 5.27 -5.77
CA MET A 201 12.90 4.17 -4.81
C MET A 201 14.31 4.12 -4.22
N ALA A 202 15.34 4.53 -4.96
CA ALA A 202 16.71 4.61 -4.45
C ALA A 202 16.89 5.64 -3.31
N ARG A 203 16.00 6.63 -3.23
CA ARG A 203 16.02 7.71 -2.23
C ARG A 203 15.53 7.28 -0.85
N MET A 204 15.03 6.04 -0.70
CA MET A 204 14.59 5.51 0.61
C MET A 204 15.66 5.70 1.70
N SER A 205 16.95 5.50 1.37
CA SER A 205 18.04 5.64 2.34
C SER A 205 18.47 7.07 2.66
N GLU A 206 17.86 8.11 2.06
CA GLU A 206 18.14 9.51 2.38
C GLU A 206 17.72 9.86 3.81
N HIS A 207 16.59 9.31 4.28
CA HIS A 207 16.02 9.64 5.59
C HIS A 207 15.55 8.42 6.39
N LEU A 208 15.77 7.20 5.91
CA LEU A 208 15.40 5.98 6.63
C LEU A 208 16.61 5.08 6.88
N ASP A 209 17.01 4.98 8.13
CA ASP A 209 18.02 4.02 8.58
C ASP A 209 17.43 2.59 8.67
N PRO A 210 18.13 1.55 8.16
CA PRO A 210 17.64 0.18 8.21
C PRO A 210 17.39 -0.38 9.62
N ASP A 211 18.25 -0.04 10.59
CA ASP A 211 18.08 -0.53 11.96
C ASP A 211 16.91 0.21 12.64
N TYR A 212 16.69 1.50 12.34
CA TYR A 212 15.50 2.23 12.80
C TYR A 212 14.21 1.64 12.24
N PHE A 213 14.17 1.35 10.93
CA PHE A 213 13.02 0.69 10.32
C PHE A 213 12.72 -0.67 10.97
N TRP A 214 13.76 -1.51 11.14
CA TRP A 214 13.62 -2.85 11.71
C TRP A 214 13.09 -2.84 13.14
N ASN A 215 13.70 -2.02 14.00
CA ASN A 215 13.46 -2.04 15.44
C ASN A 215 12.25 -1.19 15.86
N VAL A 216 11.88 -0.17 15.07
CA VAL A 216 10.84 0.80 15.46
C VAL A 216 9.64 0.74 14.52
N ILE A 217 9.79 1.13 13.26
CA ILE A 217 8.65 1.30 12.34
C ILE A 217 7.94 -0.02 12.07
N ARG A 218 8.71 -1.09 11.79
CA ARG A 218 8.18 -2.40 11.40
C ARG A 218 7.19 -2.96 12.43
N MET A 219 7.43 -2.71 13.70
CA MET A 219 6.56 -3.15 14.79
C MET A 219 5.15 -2.55 14.65
N TRP A 220 5.06 -1.24 14.43
CA TRP A 220 3.79 -0.51 14.31
C TRP A 220 2.98 -0.92 13.08
N ILE A 221 3.65 -1.13 11.95
CA ILE A 221 2.98 -1.51 10.69
C ILE A 221 2.76 -3.03 10.57
N SER A 222 3.17 -3.82 11.56
CA SER A 222 2.84 -5.25 11.60
C SER A 222 1.33 -5.43 11.84
N GLY A 223 0.73 -6.35 11.09
CA GLY A 223 -0.64 -6.78 11.34
C GLY A 223 -0.71 -7.72 12.54
N PHE A 224 -1.90 -8.26 12.76
CA PHE A 224 -2.25 -9.04 13.96
C PHE A 224 -2.06 -10.55 13.80
N GLN A 225 -1.65 -11.03 12.63
CA GLN A 225 -1.28 -12.44 12.42
C GLN A 225 0.16 -12.73 12.83
N ASN A 226 0.47 -14.01 13.13
CA ASN A 226 1.82 -14.48 13.50
C ASN A 226 2.46 -13.71 14.68
N ALA A 227 1.65 -13.21 15.61
CA ALA A 227 2.08 -12.33 16.70
C ALA A 227 2.06 -13.00 18.09
N SER A 228 2.17 -14.33 18.15
CA SER A 228 2.18 -15.11 19.40
C SER A 228 3.26 -14.63 20.38
N SER A 229 4.45 -14.28 19.89
CA SER A 229 5.56 -13.75 20.72
C SER A 229 5.25 -12.38 21.34
N LYS A 230 4.26 -11.66 20.82
CA LYS A 230 3.80 -10.37 21.33
C LYS A 230 2.53 -10.49 22.19
N GLY A 231 2.05 -11.71 22.43
CA GLY A 231 0.84 -11.98 23.21
C GLY A 231 -0.44 -12.15 22.40
N LEU A 232 -0.36 -12.26 21.06
CA LEU A 232 -1.52 -12.44 20.18
C LEU A 232 -1.47 -13.78 19.42
N PRO A 233 -1.63 -14.93 20.10
CA PRO A 233 -1.54 -16.25 19.46
C PRO A 233 -2.68 -16.52 18.47
N ASN A 234 -3.84 -15.90 18.68
CA ASN A 234 -5.03 -16.07 17.84
C ASN A 234 -5.37 -14.81 17.03
N GLY A 235 -4.54 -13.77 17.11
CA GLY A 235 -4.84 -12.45 16.57
C GLY A 235 -5.59 -11.56 17.56
N ILE A 236 -6.51 -10.74 17.06
CA ILE A 236 -7.26 -9.74 17.84
C ILE A 236 -8.76 -9.99 17.79
N ILE A 237 -9.49 -9.30 18.68
CA ILE A 237 -10.95 -9.20 18.70
C ILE A 237 -11.33 -7.73 18.55
N TYR A 238 -12.14 -7.43 17.55
CA TYR A 238 -12.87 -6.16 17.46
C TYR A 238 -14.16 -6.26 18.24
N GLU A 239 -14.31 -5.47 19.31
CA GLU A 239 -15.54 -5.44 20.10
C GLU A 239 -16.68 -4.72 19.35
N ASP A 240 -17.49 -5.49 18.63
CA ASP A 240 -18.60 -4.99 17.81
C ASP A 240 -19.93 -4.84 18.59
N GLY A 241 -19.94 -5.22 19.87
CA GLY A 241 -21.12 -5.16 20.74
C GLY A 241 -22.12 -6.31 20.56
N THR A 242 -21.81 -7.31 19.73
CA THR A 242 -22.65 -8.52 19.58
C THR A 242 -22.49 -9.50 20.74
N GLY A 243 -21.44 -9.33 21.56
CA GLY A 243 -21.08 -10.26 22.63
C GLY A 243 -20.44 -11.57 22.12
N GLN A 244 -20.16 -11.68 20.81
CA GLN A 244 -19.43 -12.82 20.24
C GLN A 244 -17.96 -12.46 20.04
N ASP A 245 -17.09 -13.28 20.60
CA ASP A 245 -15.66 -13.16 20.36
C ASP A 245 -15.31 -13.78 19.00
N ARG A 246 -14.81 -12.95 18.08
CA ARG A 246 -14.36 -13.35 16.75
C ARG A 246 -12.91 -12.94 16.55
N TYR A 247 -12.03 -13.92 16.66
CA TYR A 247 -10.61 -13.74 16.40
C TYR A 247 -10.35 -13.45 14.93
N GLN A 248 -9.51 -12.45 14.67
CA GLN A 248 -9.07 -12.07 13.34
C GLN A 248 -7.54 -12.04 13.27
N GLN A 249 -6.99 -12.79 12.31
CA GLN A 249 -5.59 -12.75 11.94
C GLN A 249 -5.46 -11.96 10.65
N LEU A 250 -4.94 -10.75 10.76
CA LEU A 250 -4.85 -9.81 9.64
C LEU A 250 -3.39 -9.52 9.33
N ALA A 251 -3.04 -9.56 8.05
CA ALA A 251 -1.72 -9.17 7.56
C ALA A 251 -1.52 -7.65 7.72
N GLY A 252 -0.28 -7.24 8.01
CA GLY A 252 0.06 -5.83 8.10
C GLY A 252 0.14 -5.15 6.73
N GLY A 253 0.35 -3.84 6.75
CA GLY A 253 0.59 -3.08 5.53
C GLY A 253 1.80 -3.59 4.77
N SER A 254 1.66 -3.74 3.45
CA SER A 254 2.78 -4.10 2.56
C SER A 254 2.63 -3.48 1.17
N ASN A 255 3.75 -3.32 0.48
CA ASN A 255 3.75 -2.88 -0.93
C ASN A 255 3.04 -3.87 -1.87
N GLY A 256 2.72 -5.10 -1.42
CA GLY A 256 1.89 -6.03 -2.20
C GLY A 256 0.42 -5.60 -2.29
N GLN A 257 0.00 -4.62 -1.50
CA GLN A 257 -1.37 -4.08 -1.45
C GLN A 257 -1.54 -2.83 -2.34
N THR A 258 -0.55 -2.48 -3.16
CA THR A 258 -0.72 -1.48 -4.22
C THR A 258 -1.55 -2.04 -5.37
N THR A 259 -2.40 -1.21 -5.97
CA THR A 259 -3.10 -1.54 -7.22
C THR A 259 -2.24 -1.29 -8.45
N LEU A 260 -1.25 -0.40 -8.36
CA LEU A 260 -0.46 0.08 -9.50
C LEU A 260 0.40 -1.01 -10.15
N LEU A 261 1.14 -1.79 -9.36
CA LEU A 261 2.00 -2.84 -9.90
C LEU A 261 1.21 -4.00 -10.52
N PRO A 262 0.14 -4.54 -9.88
CA PRO A 262 -0.74 -5.50 -10.54
C PRO A 262 -1.36 -4.98 -11.85
N PHE A 263 -1.69 -3.68 -11.91
CA PHE A 263 -2.17 -3.09 -13.16
C PHE A 263 -1.08 -3.07 -14.24
N PHE A 264 0.17 -2.74 -13.90
CA PHE A 264 1.29 -2.82 -14.84
C PHE A 264 1.55 -4.26 -15.31
N ASP A 265 1.47 -5.25 -14.42
CA ASP A 265 1.57 -6.66 -14.78
C ASP A 265 0.47 -7.06 -15.77
N LEU A 266 -0.76 -6.62 -15.52
CA LEU A 266 -1.92 -6.90 -16.35
C LEU A 266 -1.74 -6.33 -17.77
N VAL A 267 -1.39 -5.05 -17.91
CA VAL A 267 -1.25 -4.42 -19.24
C VAL A 267 -0.05 -5.00 -20.01
N LEU A 268 1.04 -5.34 -19.31
CA LEU A 268 2.20 -6.00 -19.91
C LEU A 268 2.01 -7.52 -20.10
N GLY A 269 0.89 -8.10 -19.68
CA GLY A 269 0.61 -9.53 -19.84
C GLY A 269 1.59 -10.44 -19.10
N ILE A 270 2.11 -10.02 -17.95
CA ILE A 270 3.03 -10.81 -17.12
C ILE A 270 2.31 -12.03 -16.56
N GLN A 271 2.91 -13.21 -16.74
CA GLN A 271 2.34 -14.47 -16.25
C GLN A 271 2.97 -14.85 -14.92
N HIS A 272 2.14 -14.93 -13.89
CA HIS A 272 2.55 -15.33 -12.54
C HIS A 272 2.32 -16.82 -12.28
N SER A 273 3.20 -17.43 -11.47
CA SER A 273 3.03 -18.77 -10.93
C SER A 273 1.75 -18.87 -10.09
N THR A 274 1.28 -20.10 -9.83
CA THR A 274 0.09 -20.33 -9.01
C THR A 274 0.26 -19.72 -7.61
N GLU A 275 1.43 -19.91 -7.00
CA GLU A 275 1.75 -19.40 -5.67
C GLU A 275 1.73 -17.86 -5.62
N ASN A 276 2.29 -17.19 -6.64
CA ASN A 276 2.26 -15.73 -6.71
C ASN A 276 0.85 -15.21 -6.97
N LYS A 277 0.05 -15.90 -7.80
CA LYS A 277 -1.37 -15.56 -8.03
C LYS A 277 -2.18 -15.67 -6.75
N ASP A 278 -1.96 -16.71 -5.96
CA ASP A 278 -2.61 -16.90 -4.67
C ASP A 278 -2.26 -15.76 -3.71
N PHE A 279 -0.97 -15.41 -3.59
CA PHE A 279 -0.55 -14.27 -2.76
C PHE A 279 -1.15 -12.93 -3.23
N ILE A 280 -1.15 -12.66 -4.55
CA ILE A 280 -1.75 -11.43 -5.11
C ILE A 280 -3.24 -11.39 -4.80
N ARG A 281 -3.96 -12.51 -4.95
CA ARG A 281 -5.38 -12.62 -4.62
C ARG A 281 -5.63 -12.34 -3.14
N ASP A 282 -4.81 -12.89 -2.25
CA ASP A 282 -4.92 -12.64 -0.80
C ASP A 282 -4.70 -11.14 -0.49
N MET A 283 -3.79 -10.47 -1.20
CA MET A 283 -3.58 -9.02 -1.05
C MET A 283 -4.75 -8.17 -1.55
N HIS A 284 -5.62 -8.69 -2.44
CA HIS A 284 -6.81 -7.95 -2.87
C HIS A 284 -7.74 -7.63 -1.69
N GLU A 285 -7.84 -8.48 -0.67
CA GLU A 285 -8.66 -8.20 0.53
C GLU A 285 -8.21 -6.94 1.29
N TYR A 286 -6.98 -6.49 1.04
CA TYR A 286 -6.34 -5.34 1.67
C TYR A 286 -6.25 -4.12 0.72
N MET A 287 -6.86 -4.19 -0.47
CA MET A 287 -6.98 -3.07 -1.41
C MET A 287 -8.39 -2.45 -1.31
N PRO A 288 -8.56 -1.16 -1.64
CA PRO A 288 -9.89 -0.58 -1.76
C PRO A 288 -10.73 -1.33 -2.80
N GLY A 289 -11.95 -1.74 -2.47
CA GLY A 289 -12.76 -2.58 -3.37
C GLY A 289 -12.97 -1.98 -4.75
N ILE A 290 -13.12 -0.67 -4.83
CA ILE A 290 -13.28 0.06 -6.09
C ILE A 290 -12.05 -0.05 -7.00
N HIS A 291 -10.84 -0.15 -6.44
CA HIS A 291 -9.61 -0.38 -7.19
C HIS A 291 -9.50 -1.83 -7.67
N ILE A 292 -10.02 -2.79 -6.90
CA ILE A 292 -10.11 -4.20 -7.34
C ILE A 292 -11.08 -4.31 -8.52
N ASP A 293 -12.21 -3.61 -8.47
CA ASP A 293 -13.18 -3.60 -9.56
C ASP A 293 -12.59 -2.99 -10.84
N PHE A 294 -11.71 -1.99 -10.72
CA PHE A 294 -10.90 -1.51 -11.85
C PHE A 294 -10.01 -2.62 -12.43
N LEU A 295 -9.23 -3.32 -11.60
CA LEU A 295 -8.37 -4.42 -12.06
C LEU A 295 -9.18 -5.54 -12.74
N LYS A 296 -10.33 -5.91 -12.16
CA LYS A 296 -11.25 -6.90 -12.75
C LYS A 296 -11.82 -6.46 -14.08
N THR A 297 -12.09 -5.17 -14.25
CA THR A 297 -12.59 -4.63 -15.51
C THR A 297 -11.49 -4.66 -16.57
N MET A 298 -10.29 -4.22 -16.21
CA MET A 298 -9.13 -4.21 -17.12
C MET A 298 -8.70 -5.62 -17.55
N SER A 299 -8.83 -6.62 -16.68
CA SER A 299 -8.39 -7.99 -16.98
C SER A 299 -9.24 -8.71 -18.03
N GLN A 300 -10.40 -8.15 -18.39
CA GLN A 300 -11.25 -8.64 -19.47
C GLN A 300 -10.72 -8.28 -20.86
N HIS A 301 -9.74 -7.38 -20.93
CA HIS A 301 -9.17 -6.89 -22.17
C HIS A 301 -7.84 -7.56 -22.48
N ARG A 302 -7.52 -7.59 -23.77
CA ARG A 302 -6.28 -8.16 -24.29
C ARG A 302 -5.08 -7.33 -23.82
N SER A 303 -4.01 -8.01 -23.38
CA SER A 303 -2.78 -7.35 -22.94
C SER A 303 -2.00 -6.72 -24.09
N PHE A 304 -1.11 -5.78 -23.80
CA PHE A 304 -0.17 -5.26 -24.80
C PHE A 304 0.78 -6.34 -25.31
N ARG A 305 1.17 -7.29 -24.46
CA ARG A 305 1.98 -8.44 -24.90
C ARG A 305 1.29 -9.21 -26.01
N ASP A 306 0.01 -9.54 -25.82
CA ASP A 306 -0.77 -10.21 -26.85
C ASP A 306 -0.83 -9.31 -28.09
N PHE A 307 -1.13 -8.01 -27.92
CA PHE A 307 -1.17 -7.00 -29.00
C PHE A 307 0.08 -6.98 -29.88
N VAL A 308 1.25 -6.97 -29.24
CA VAL A 308 2.56 -6.95 -29.91
C VAL A 308 2.83 -8.31 -30.59
N THR A 309 2.52 -9.42 -29.93
CA THR A 309 2.81 -10.79 -30.44
C THR A 309 2.11 -11.11 -31.77
N GLU A 310 0.91 -10.58 -31.99
CA GLU A 310 0.21 -10.74 -33.30
C GLU A 310 0.81 -9.88 -34.43
N ARG A 311 1.85 -9.10 -34.16
CA ARG A 311 2.53 -8.21 -35.12
C ARG A 311 4.03 -8.53 -35.19
N PRO A 312 4.42 -9.75 -35.58
CA PRO A 312 5.80 -10.23 -35.55
C PRO A 312 6.75 -9.51 -36.54
N HIS A 313 6.28 -8.52 -37.30
CA HIS A 313 7.10 -7.72 -38.21
C HIS A 313 7.25 -6.27 -37.75
N ASP A 314 6.59 -5.86 -36.66
CA ASP A 314 6.70 -4.52 -36.09
C ASP A 314 7.83 -4.47 -35.06
N VAL A 315 9.06 -4.33 -35.56
CA VAL A 315 10.28 -4.29 -34.74
C VAL A 315 10.23 -3.17 -33.70
N GLY A 316 9.69 -2.01 -34.07
CA GLY A 316 9.59 -0.86 -33.15
C GLY A 316 8.66 -1.14 -31.98
N LEU A 317 7.53 -1.81 -32.23
CA LEU A 317 6.58 -2.20 -31.19
C LEU A 317 7.14 -3.29 -30.26
N HIS A 318 7.85 -4.28 -30.81
CA HIS A 318 8.56 -5.28 -30.02
C HIS A 318 9.63 -4.67 -29.11
N GLN A 319 10.42 -3.73 -29.63
CA GLN A 319 11.44 -3.02 -28.87
C GLN A 319 10.83 -2.20 -27.72
N ALA A 320 9.77 -1.43 -28.00
CA ALA A 320 9.08 -0.64 -26.97
C ALA A 320 8.51 -1.53 -25.84
N TYR A 321 7.89 -2.66 -26.20
CA TYR A 321 7.39 -3.63 -25.21
C TYR A 321 8.52 -4.22 -24.36
N ASN A 322 9.59 -4.71 -24.99
CA ASN A 322 10.72 -5.31 -24.28
C ASN A 322 11.44 -4.30 -23.38
N GLN A 323 11.49 -3.03 -23.78
CA GLN A 323 12.05 -1.96 -22.95
C GLN A 323 11.20 -1.70 -21.70
N ALA A 324 9.87 -1.65 -21.83
CA ALA A 324 8.97 -1.49 -20.67
C ALA A 324 9.10 -2.67 -19.68
N VAL A 325 9.18 -3.90 -20.21
CA VAL A 325 9.40 -5.11 -19.40
C VAL A 325 10.75 -5.10 -18.69
N GLU A 326 11.83 -4.67 -19.35
CA GLU A 326 13.14 -4.53 -18.71
C GLU A 326 13.10 -3.48 -17.59
N SER A 327 12.51 -2.31 -17.83
CA SER A 327 12.36 -1.27 -16.80
C SER A 327 11.54 -1.75 -15.60
N LEU A 328 10.49 -2.56 -15.80
CA LEU A 328 9.72 -3.17 -14.70
C LEU A 328 10.58 -4.15 -13.88
N LYS A 329 11.37 -5.00 -14.55
CA LYS A 329 12.29 -5.92 -13.89
C LYS A 329 13.41 -5.18 -13.14
N VAL A 330 13.90 -4.05 -13.67
CA VAL A 330 14.86 -3.18 -12.99
C VAL A 330 14.25 -2.60 -11.70
N LEU A 331 13.01 -2.09 -11.76
CA LEU A 331 12.27 -1.63 -10.58
C LEU A 331 12.13 -2.75 -9.53
N ARG A 332 11.73 -3.95 -9.93
CA ARG A 332 11.62 -5.13 -9.05
C ARG A 332 12.96 -5.53 -8.43
N SER A 333 14.03 -5.47 -9.21
CA SER A 333 15.39 -5.73 -8.73
C SER A 333 15.81 -4.71 -7.67
N LYS A 334 15.45 -3.44 -7.85
CA LYS A 334 15.68 -2.40 -6.84
C LYS A 334 14.89 -2.68 -5.57
N HIS A 335 13.65 -3.13 -5.67
CA HIS A 335 12.83 -3.49 -4.51
C HIS A 335 13.43 -4.68 -3.75
N VAL A 336 13.90 -5.73 -4.43
CA VAL A 336 14.62 -6.86 -3.82
C VAL A 336 15.84 -6.38 -3.03
N ASN A 337 16.60 -5.43 -3.57
CA ASN A 337 17.76 -4.86 -2.89
C ASN A 337 17.38 -4.09 -1.61
N LEU A 338 16.28 -3.33 -1.65
CA LEU A 338 15.76 -2.65 -0.46
C LEU A 338 15.31 -3.65 0.61
N ILE A 339 14.53 -4.66 0.26
CA ILE A 339 14.09 -5.68 1.22
C ILE A 339 15.29 -6.43 1.81
N THR A 340 16.32 -6.70 1.01
CA THR A 340 17.57 -7.28 1.52
C THR A 340 18.19 -6.39 2.59
N ARG A 341 18.29 -5.07 2.34
CA ARG A 341 18.90 -4.09 3.25
C ARG A 341 18.07 -3.84 4.52
N TYR A 342 16.75 -3.71 4.40
CA TYR A 342 15.86 -3.25 5.47
C TYR A 342 15.20 -4.39 6.26
N ILE A 343 15.15 -5.62 5.72
CA ILE A 343 14.51 -6.77 6.35
C ILE A 343 15.52 -7.91 6.55
N VAL A 344 16.12 -8.42 5.46
CA VAL A 344 16.91 -9.67 5.53
C VAL A 344 18.18 -9.50 6.35
N ILE A 345 18.94 -8.43 6.13
CA ILE A 345 20.19 -8.18 6.86
C ILE A 345 19.92 -7.94 8.36
N PRO A 346 19.01 -7.03 8.78
CA PRO A 346 18.66 -6.87 10.18
C PRO A 346 18.13 -8.14 10.83
N SER A 347 17.25 -8.90 10.15
CA SER A 347 16.74 -10.16 10.69
C SER A 347 17.85 -11.16 10.98
N ARG A 348 18.82 -11.33 10.08
CA ARG A 348 19.95 -12.25 10.32
C ARG A 348 20.82 -11.84 11.49
N LYS A 349 21.00 -10.54 11.74
CA LYS A 349 21.72 -10.03 12.93
C LYS A 349 20.98 -10.39 14.22
N GLU A 350 19.66 -10.49 14.18
CA GLU A 350 18.82 -10.85 15.33
C GLU A 350 18.69 -12.37 15.49
N SER A 351 18.51 -13.12 14.42
CA SER A 351 18.48 -14.59 14.42
C SER A 351 19.80 -15.20 14.88
N SER A 352 20.95 -14.60 14.54
CA SER A 352 22.24 -15.06 15.09
C SER A 352 22.36 -14.84 16.60
N ARG A 353 21.53 -13.96 17.18
CA ARG A 353 21.44 -13.73 18.63
C ARG A 353 20.33 -14.54 19.30
N HIS A 354 19.21 -14.86 18.62
CA HIS A 354 18.00 -15.42 19.23
C HIS A 354 17.30 -16.58 18.47
N GLY A 355 17.82 -17.04 17.32
CA GLY A 355 17.35 -18.26 16.64
C GLY A 355 16.00 -18.22 15.90
N THR A 356 15.50 -17.04 15.50
CA THR A 356 14.16 -16.86 14.90
C THR A 356 14.15 -16.79 13.35
N GLU A 357 13.07 -17.27 12.71
CA GLU A 357 12.84 -17.20 11.25
C GLU A 357 12.42 -15.80 10.75
N VAL A 358 12.74 -15.49 9.48
CA VAL A 358 12.49 -14.18 8.84
C VAL A 358 11.09 -14.12 8.22
N GLN A 359 10.18 -13.31 8.78
CA GLN A 359 8.88 -13.00 8.16
C GLN A 359 8.75 -11.50 7.87
N GLY A 360 8.12 -11.15 6.74
CA GLY A 360 7.72 -9.77 6.41
C GLY A 360 6.49 -9.30 7.19
N THR A 361 6.10 -8.03 7.04
CA THR A 361 4.93 -7.46 7.73
C THR A 361 3.60 -8.10 7.31
N ALA A 362 3.56 -8.66 6.10
CA ALA A 362 2.45 -9.46 5.58
C ALA A 362 2.54 -10.97 5.95
N GLY A 363 3.47 -11.37 6.83
CA GLY A 363 3.61 -12.75 7.30
C GLY A 363 4.27 -13.74 6.34
N THR A 364 4.72 -13.31 5.15
CA THR A 364 5.42 -14.18 4.18
C THR A 364 6.94 -14.09 4.29
N SER A 365 7.65 -15.08 3.73
CA SER A 365 9.08 -14.93 3.41
C SER A 365 9.18 -14.07 2.15
N PRO A 366 9.65 -12.81 2.23
CA PRO A 366 9.51 -11.88 1.12
C PRO A 366 10.46 -12.19 -0.04
N MET A 367 11.58 -12.88 0.21
CA MET A 367 12.63 -13.06 -0.79
C MET A 367 12.28 -14.03 -1.92
N PRO A 368 11.73 -15.25 -1.67
CA PRO A 368 11.30 -16.14 -2.74
C PRO A 368 10.25 -15.48 -3.64
N PHE A 369 9.21 -14.89 -3.04
CA PHE A 369 8.15 -14.19 -3.76
C PHE A 369 8.70 -13.07 -4.65
N LEU A 370 9.48 -12.14 -4.10
CA LEU A 370 10.00 -11.00 -4.87
C LEU A 370 10.99 -11.39 -5.97
N LYS A 371 11.80 -12.43 -5.75
CA LYS A 371 12.71 -12.97 -6.78
C LYS A 371 11.92 -13.61 -7.92
N SER A 372 10.89 -14.38 -7.60
CA SER A 372 9.99 -15.00 -8.58
C SER A 372 9.26 -13.95 -9.40
N MET A 373 8.66 -12.92 -8.78
CA MET A 373 8.02 -11.80 -9.49
C MET A 373 8.96 -11.08 -10.46
N ARG A 374 10.24 -10.94 -10.10
CA ARG A 374 11.28 -10.35 -10.98
C ARG A 374 11.61 -11.27 -12.16
N GLU A 375 11.72 -12.58 -11.91
CA GLU A 375 12.02 -13.58 -12.94
C GLU A 375 10.87 -13.73 -13.94
N GLU A 376 9.63 -13.70 -13.45
CA GLU A 376 8.42 -13.70 -14.28
C GLU A 376 8.34 -12.46 -15.19
N SER A 377 8.79 -11.29 -14.72
CA SER A 377 8.95 -10.13 -15.61
C SER A 377 9.95 -10.39 -16.73
N GLU A 378 11.13 -10.94 -16.42
CA GLU A 378 12.14 -11.24 -17.44
C GLU A 378 11.62 -12.22 -18.50
N GLN A 379 10.88 -13.25 -18.05
CA GLN A 379 10.29 -14.27 -18.93
C GLN A 379 9.20 -13.71 -19.85
N ALA A 380 8.64 -12.53 -19.55
CA ALA A 380 7.61 -11.92 -20.38
C ALA A 380 8.15 -11.25 -21.66
N LYS A 381 9.48 -11.06 -21.77
CA LYS A 381 10.11 -10.50 -22.97
C LYS A 381 9.81 -11.35 -24.21
N LEU A 382 9.65 -10.67 -25.33
CA LEU A 382 9.54 -11.30 -26.64
C LEU A 382 10.94 -11.53 -27.22
N GLU A 383 11.09 -12.59 -28.01
CA GLU A 383 12.32 -12.83 -28.76
C GLU A 383 12.64 -11.63 -29.67
N ALA A 384 13.94 -11.33 -29.82
CA ALA A 384 14.37 -10.28 -30.73
C ALA A 384 14.05 -10.69 -32.17
N LEU A 385 13.37 -9.79 -32.90
CA LEU A 385 13.04 -9.95 -34.31
C LEU A 385 14.23 -9.67 -35.23
#